data_AF-A0A9P6MQX0-F1
#
_entry.id   AF-A0A9P6MQX0-F1
#
_cell.length_a   1.000
_cell.length_b   1.000
_cell.length_c   1.000
_cell.angle_alpha   90.00
_cell.angle_beta   90.00
_cell.angle_gamma   90.00
#
_symmetry.space_group_name_H-M   'P 1'
#
loop_
_entity.id
_entity.type
_entity.pdbx_description
1 polymer ?
#
loop_
_entity_poly.entity_id
_entity_poly.type
_entity_poly.pdbx_seq_one_letter_code
_entity_poly.pdbx_strand_id
1 'polypeptide(L)'
;MACLGGAKVLTIDYRLAPDSPFPAAVVDALAAYLYLLNPPIDSGIAPVDSKNIVIMGDSAGGGLTFATMLAIRDAGLPVPGGIVGLSPWLDLLHSMPSILTNAGSDYLPSDGFTQGGQSSIKKMSELAASIGSKDVLLHHPELPEIQYYASNVILECSYVSPLLEKNFEGTCPMLLIVGDGEMLRDEAIVFVKKNEGDLHLLLYDDMPHVFPMFDFLPTANHALVQAGEFIVKTTTEDKGGLIGKKSYFRVGVDCQQRPLEEDAVVGWEDRLGKLGGGREALVQLE
;
A
#
# COMPACT_ATOMS: atom_id res chain seq x y z
N MET A 1 -0.51 -17.86 -1.77
CA MET A 1 -1.46 -16.99 -2.51
C MET A 1 -2.26 -17.70 -3.58
N ALA A 2 -1.65 -18.30 -4.62
CA ALA A 2 -2.39 -19.04 -5.66
C ALA A 2 -3.37 -20.08 -5.08
N CYS A 3 -2.96 -20.83 -4.05
CA CYS A 3 -3.82 -21.82 -3.39
C CYS A 3 -4.95 -21.22 -2.53
N LEU A 4 -4.78 -20.02 -1.97
CA LEU A 4 -5.74 -19.42 -1.03
C LEU A 4 -6.90 -18.74 -1.76
N GLY A 5 -6.63 -18.14 -2.93
CA GLY A 5 -7.67 -17.57 -3.79
C GLY A 5 -8.20 -18.53 -4.87
N GLY A 6 -7.64 -19.74 -4.98
CA GLY A 6 -7.97 -20.67 -6.07
C GLY A 6 -7.67 -20.10 -7.48
N ALA A 7 -6.71 -19.18 -7.57
CA ALA A 7 -6.47 -18.35 -8.75
C ALA A 7 -5.12 -18.66 -9.41
N LYS A 8 -5.04 -18.44 -10.72
CA LYS A 8 -3.76 -18.37 -11.44
C LYS A 8 -3.10 -17.03 -11.12
N VAL A 9 -1.78 -17.04 -10.95
CA VAL A 9 -1.00 -15.83 -10.63
C VAL A 9 -0.10 -15.50 -11.81
N LEU A 10 -0.17 -14.26 -12.28
CA LEU A 10 0.81 -13.64 -13.17
C LEU A 10 1.69 -12.72 -12.32
N THR A 11 2.96 -13.06 -12.15
CA THR A 11 3.95 -12.16 -11.55
C THR A 11 4.65 -11.38 -12.66
N ILE A 12 4.92 -10.11 -12.43
CA ILE A 12 5.55 -9.23 -13.42
C ILE A 12 6.91 -8.77 -12.90
N ASP A 13 7.92 -8.88 -13.76
CA ASP A 13 9.23 -8.27 -13.56
C ASP A 13 9.20 -6.88 -14.19
N TYR A 14 8.58 -5.93 -13.47
CA TYR A 14 8.47 -4.55 -13.94
C TYR A 14 9.80 -3.81 -13.77
N ARG A 15 10.03 -2.81 -14.62
CA ARG A 15 11.25 -2.01 -14.57
C ARG A 15 11.36 -1.22 -13.27
N LEU A 16 12.57 -1.18 -12.71
CA LEU A 16 12.87 -0.59 -11.40
C LEU A 16 13.66 0.71 -11.51
N ALA A 17 13.44 1.61 -10.55
CA ALA A 17 14.30 2.76 -10.32
C ALA A 17 15.63 2.33 -9.68
N PRO A 18 16.74 3.08 -9.87
CA PRO A 18 16.84 4.34 -10.62
C PRO A 18 16.97 4.17 -12.14
N ASP A 19 17.18 2.95 -12.64
CA ASP A 19 17.41 2.71 -14.07
C ASP A 19 16.19 3.04 -14.94
N SER A 20 15.00 2.92 -14.37
CA SER A 20 13.72 3.22 -15.00
C SER A 20 12.78 3.86 -13.97
N PRO A 21 12.88 5.18 -13.74
CA PRO A 21 12.01 5.89 -12.82
C PRO A 21 10.56 5.93 -13.33
N PHE A 22 9.67 6.50 -12.54
CA PHE A 22 8.30 6.81 -12.93
C PHE A 22 8.26 7.45 -14.34
N PRO A 23 7.35 7.00 -15.23
CA PRO A 23 6.23 6.09 -14.99
C PRO A 23 6.48 4.61 -15.38
N ALA A 24 7.73 4.15 -15.47
CA ALA A 24 8.05 2.85 -16.08
C ALA A 24 7.30 1.66 -15.46
N ALA A 25 7.30 1.54 -14.13
CA ALA A 25 6.60 0.47 -13.42
C ALA A 25 5.08 0.47 -13.66
N VAL A 26 4.45 1.65 -13.68
CA VAL A 26 3.01 1.80 -13.97
C VAL A 26 2.68 1.38 -15.40
N VAL A 27 3.54 1.75 -16.35
CA VAL A 27 3.39 1.33 -17.76
C VAL A 27 3.49 -0.18 -17.90
N ASP A 28 4.42 -0.83 -17.20
CA ASP A 28 4.60 -2.29 -17.26
C ASP A 28 3.43 -3.02 -16.61
N ALA A 29 2.93 -2.53 -15.47
CA ALA A 29 1.76 -3.08 -14.80
C ALA A 29 0.49 -2.94 -15.64
N LEU A 30 0.29 -1.79 -16.30
CA LEU A 30 -0.82 -1.58 -17.23
C LEU A 30 -0.71 -2.49 -18.45
N ALA A 31 0.49 -2.69 -18.99
CA ALA A 31 0.73 -3.61 -20.11
C ALA A 31 0.38 -5.06 -19.72
N ALA A 32 0.73 -5.49 -18.51
CA ALA A 32 0.36 -6.80 -18.01
C ALA A 32 -1.16 -6.95 -17.81
N TYR A 33 -1.84 -5.91 -17.35
CA TYR A 33 -3.30 -5.90 -17.25
C TYR A 33 -3.95 -6.05 -18.63
N LEU A 34 -3.50 -5.27 -19.61
CA LEU A 34 -3.98 -5.36 -20.99
C LEU A 34 -3.68 -6.72 -21.63
N TYR A 35 -2.54 -7.33 -21.31
CA TYR A 35 -2.19 -8.68 -21.74
C TYR A 35 -3.18 -9.73 -21.23
N LEU A 36 -3.67 -9.60 -19.99
CA LEU A 36 -4.70 -10.51 -19.45
C LEU A 36 -6.06 -10.31 -20.13
N LEU A 37 -6.42 -9.07 -20.44
CA LEU A 37 -7.68 -8.75 -21.13
C LEU A 37 -7.67 -9.18 -22.60
N ASN A 38 -6.54 -9.06 -23.28
CA ASN A 38 -6.39 -9.35 -24.70
C ASN A 38 -5.01 -9.97 -25.01
N PRO A 39 -4.80 -11.24 -24.64
CA PRO A 39 -3.53 -11.92 -24.84
C PRO A 39 -3.24 -12.15 -26.33
N PRO A 40 -1.96 -12.19 -26.75
CA PRO A 40 -1.58 -12.60 -28.09
C PRO A 40 -2.14 -14.00 -28.43
N ILE A 41 -2.55 -14.19 -29.68
CA ILE A 41 -3.22 -15.43 -30.15
C ILE A 41 -2.33 -16.67 -29.92
N ASP A 42 -1.02 -16.50 -30.02
CA ASP A 42 -0.01 -17.56 -29.88
C ASP A 42 0.47 -17.78 -28.43
N SER A 43 -0.03 -17.02 -27.46
CA SER A 43 0.34 -17.16 -26.04
C SER A 43 -0.22 -18.41 -25.37
N GLY A 44 -1.27 -19.02 -25.93
CA GLY A 44 -2.01 -20.13 -25.33
C GLY A 44 -2.84 -19.75 -24.10
N ILE A 45 -2.99 -18.45 -23.82
CA ILE A 45 -3.79 -17.91 -22.72
C ILE A 45 -5.10 -17.36 -23.29
N ALA A 46 -6.23 -17.73 -22.69
CA ALA A 46 -7.53 -17.16 -23.06
C ALA A 46 -7.69 -15.76 -22.43
N PRO A 47 -8.37 -14.81 -23.11
CA PRO A 47 -8.78 -13.54 -22.51
C PRO A 47 -9.47 -13.75 -21.17
N VAL A 48 -9.11 -12.95 -20.18
CA VAL A 48 -9.72 -12.97 -18.83
C VAL A 48 -10.68 -11.79 -18.72
N ASP A 49 -11.91 -12.05 -18.25
CA ASP A 49 -12.83 -10.96 -17.90
C ASP A 49 -12.20 -10.11 -16.79
N SER A 50 -12.19 -8.79 -16.98
CA SER A 50 -11.75 -7.81 -15.98
C SER A 50 -12.28 -8.08 -14.57
N LYS A 51 -13.53 -8.52 -14.41
CA LYS A 51 -14.14 -8.81 -13.11
C LYS A 51 -13.59 -10.05 -12.43
N ASN A 52 -12.87 -10.89 -13.16
CA ASN A 52 -12.16 -12.05 -12.64
C ASN A 52 -10.65 -11.80 -12.43
N ILE A 53 -10.21 -10.54 -12.56
CA ILE A 53 -8.83 -10.13 -12.28
C ILE A 53 -8.79 -9.37 -10.96
N VAL A 54 -7.84 -9.71 -10.10
CA VAL A 54 -7.45 -8.92 -8.93
C VAL A 54 -6.00 -8.53 -9.08
N ILE A 55 -5.69 -7.24 -8.91
CA ILE A 55 -4.30 -6.74 -8.88
C ILE A 55 -3.87 -6.71 -7.42
N MET A 56 -2.70 -7.27 -7.14
CA MET A 56 -2.21 -7.39 -5.78
C MET A 56 -0.71 -7.13 -5.74
N GLY A 57 -0.27 -6.41 -4.71
CA GLY A 57 1.14 -6.17 -4.46
C GLY A 57 1.40 -5.74 -3.02
N ASP A 58 2.67 -5.77 -2.64
CA ASP A 58 3.14 -5.44 -1.31
C ASP A 58 4.11 -4.26 -1.32
N SER A 59 4.13 -3.47 -0.24
CA SER A 59 5.04 -2.32 -0.10
C SER A 59 4.96 -1.36 -1.31
N ALA A 60 6.06 -1.10 -2.00
CA ALA A 60 6.11 -0.35 -3.26
C ALA A 60 5.21 -0.97 -4.36
N GLY A 61 5.13 -2.30 -4.44
CA GLY A 61 4.19 -3.02 -5.31
C GLY A 61 2.73 -2.85 -4.90
N GLY A 62 2.48 -2.63 -3.60
CA GLY A 62 1.19 -2.20 -3.07
C GLY A 62 0.83 -0.81 -3.60
N GLY A 63 1.73 0.16 -3.49
CA GLY A 63 1.57 1.49 -4.11
C GLY A 63 1.32 1.40 -5.62
N LEU A 64 2.11 0.60 -6.33
CA LEU A 64 1.96 0.33 -7.76
C LEU A 64 0.59 -0.26 -8.12
N THR A 65 0.03 -1.11 -7.25
CA THR A 65 -1.31 -1.67 -7.43
C THR A 65 -2.38 -0.58 -7.44
N PHE A 66 -2.31 0.38 -6.51
CA PHE A 66 -3.24 1.53 -6.50
C PHE A 66 -3.00 2.45 -7.69
N ALA A 67 -1.75 2.78 -8.02
CA ALA A 67 -1.42 3.61 -9.18
C ALA A 67 -1.92 3.00 -10.50
N THR A 68 -1.79 1.68 -10.65
CA THR A 68 -2.28 0.94 -11.83
C THR A 68 -3.80 0.96 -11.91
N MET A 69 -4.51 0.79 -10.80
CA MET A 69 -5.97 0.90 -10.76
C MET A 69 -6.44 2.29 -11.20
N LEU A 70 -5.78 3.36 -10.72
CA LEU A 70 -6.07 4.72 -11.16
C LEU A 70 -5.82 4.90 -12.66
N ALA A 71 -4.69 4.40 -13.18
CA ALA A 71 -4.38 4.45 -14.60
C ALA A 71 -5.41 3.69 -15.47
N ILE A 72 -5.89 2.52 -15.02
CA ILE A 72 -6.95 1.75 -15.69
C ILE A 72 -8.25 2.55 -15.73
N ARG A 73 -8.67 3.11 -14.59
CA ARG A 73 -9.88 3.94 -14.50
C ARG A 73 -9.79 5.14 -15.43
N ASP A 74 -8.69 5.90 -15.35
CA ASP A 74 -8.53 7.15 -16.10
C ASP A 74 -8.39 6.92 -17.61
N ALA A 75 -7.91 5.75 -18.01
CA ALA A 75 -7.90 5.33 -19.42
C ALA A 75 -9.28 4.86 -19.93
N GLY A 76 -10.32 4.82 -19.08
CA GLY A 76 -11.65 4.32 -19.44
C GLY A 76 -11.69 2.81 -19.71
N LEU A 77 -10.72 2.06 -19.19
CA LEU A 77 -10.66 0.62 -19.33
C LEU A 77 -11.60 -0.07 -18.33
N PRO A 78 -12.06 -1.30 -18.61
CA PRO A 78 -12.78 -2.10 -17.62
C PRO A 78 -11.92 -2.26 -16.35
N VAL A 79 -12.42 -1.85 -15.18
CA VAL A 79 -11.68 -1.99 -13.91
C VAL A 79 -11.71 -3.42 -13.38
N PRO A 80 -10.65 -3.87 -12.68
CA PRO A 80 -10.57 -5.22 -12.12
C PRO A 80 -11.72 -5.54 -11.14
N GLY A 81 -11.85 -6.81 -10.77
CA GLY A 81 -12.77 -7.27 -9.73
C GLY A 81 -12.47 -6.64 -8.37
N GLY A 82 -11.18 -6.42 -8.08
CA GLY A 82 -10.71 -5.70 -6.89
C GLY A 82 -9.20 -5.50 -6.91
N ILE A 83 -8.68 -4.83 -5.88
CA ILE A 83 -7.24 -4.74 -5.61
C ILE A 83 -6.89 -5.05 -4.15
N VAL A 84 -5.70 -5.58 -3.92
CA VAL A 84 -5.18 -5.88 -2.57
C VAL A 84 -3.79 -5.27 -2.39
N GLY A 85 -3.64 -4.37 -1.41
CA GLY A 85 -2.35 -3.83 -0.97
C GLY A 85 -1.93 -4.46 0.35
N LEU A 86 -0.79 -5.15 0.37
CA LEU A 86 -0.15 -5.58 1.61
C LEU A 86 0.87 -4.53 2.03
N SER A 87 0.67 -3.88 3.17
CA SER A 87 1.56 -2.82 3.65
C SER A 87 1.85 -1.78 2.56
N PRO A 88 0.83 -1.26 1.82
CA PRO A 88 1.08 -0.54 0.59
C PRO A 88 1.71 0.83 0.86
N TRP A 89 2.73 1.18 0.07
CA TRP A 89 3.36 2.49 0.13
C TRP A 89 2.56 3.51 -0.71
N LEU A 90 1.86 4.43 -0.06
CA LEU A 90 0.88 5.33 -0.69
C LEU A 90 1.33 6.80 -0.74
N ASP A 91 2.33 7.18 0.05
CA ASP A 91 2.84 8.52 0.24
C ASP A 91 4.37 8.54 0.13
N LEU A 92 4.85 8.96 -1.04
CA LEU A 92 6.30 9.07 -1.29
C LEU A 92 6.91 10.34 -0.68
N LEU A 93 6.10 11.20 -0.05
CA LEU A 93 6.59 12.33 0.75
C LEU A 93 7.04 11.92 2.14
N HIS A 94 6.67 10.71 2.59
CA HIS A 94 6.87 10.26 3.98
C HIS A 94 6.32 11.29 5.00
N SER A 95 5.13 11.82 4.72
CA SER A 95 4.56 12.94 5.48
C SER A 95 3.81 12.51 6.75
N MET A 96 3.70 11.20 6.99
CA MET A 96 2.93 10.66 8.10
C MET A 96 3.78 10.44 9.37
N PRO A 97 3.23 10.67 10.59
CA PRO A 97 3.96 10.50 11.84
C PRO A 97 4.58 9.12 12.04
N SER A 98 3.88 8.04 11.66
CA SER A 98 4.38 6.66 11.81
C SER A 98 5.77 6.42 11.21
N ILE A 99 6.16 7.19 10.18
CA ILE A 99 7.51 7.13 9.59
C ILE A 99 8.59 7.34 10.65
N LEU A 100 8.38 8.25 11.59
CA LEU A 100 9.36 8.55 12.64
C LEU A 100 9.12 7.70 13.89
N THR A 101 7.87 7.43 14.20
CA THR A 101 7.48 6.92 15.52
C THR A 101 7.55 5.40 15.60
N ASN A 102 7.39 4.71 14.47
CA ASN A 102 7.44 3.26 14.38
C ASN A 102 8.79 2.73 13.88
N ALA A 103 9.78 3.61 13.68
CA ALA A 103 11.13 3.21 13.24
C ALA A 103 11.81 2.19 14.18
N GLY A 104 11.40 2.10 15.45
CA GLY A 104 11.91 1.12 16.41
C GLY A 104 11.13 -0.20 16.47
N SER A 105 9.96 -0.28 15.85
CA SER A 105 9.09 -1.46 15.79
C SER A 105 9.04 -2.10 14.40
N ASP A 106 9.74 -1.50 13.43
CA ASP A 106 9.82 -1.95 12.05
C ASP A 106 11.27 -2.35 11.71
N TYR A 107 11.44 -3.30 10.78
CA TYR A 107 12.78 -3.67 10.27
C TYR A 107 13.23 -2.76 9.12
N LEU A 108 12.33 -1.89 8.64
CA LEU A 108 12.68 -0.90 7.65
C LEU A 108 13.77 0.04 8.16
N PRO A 109 14.64 0.56 7.28
CA PRO A 109 15.65 1.52 7.68
C PRO A 109 15.01 2.70 8.40
N SER A 110 15.45 3.02 9.61
CA SER A 110 14.98 4.16 10.40
C SER A 110 15.18 5.51 9.70
N ASP A 111 16.03 5.53 8.69
CA ASP A 111 16.33 6.64 7.79
C ASP A 111 15.32 6.81 6.63
N GLY A 112 14.35 5.90 6.53
CA GLY A 112 13.37 5.80 5.46
C GLY A 112 13.95 5.39 4.11
N PHE A 113 13.10 5.33 3.08
CA PHE A 113 13.48 5.01 1.69
C PHE A 113 14.00 6.19 0.86
N THR A 114 14.42 7.28 1.52
CA THR A 114 14.77 8.50 0.78
C THR A 114 16.13 8.40 0.10
N GLN A 115 16.29 9.06 -1.05
CA GLN A 115 17.57 9.24 -1.72
C GLN A 115 18.49 10.06 -0.79
N GLY A 116 19.31 9.36 0.02
CA GLY A 116 20.25 9.95 0.98
C GLY A 116 20.01 9.66 2.47
N GLY A 117 19.01 8.86 2.84
CA GLY A 117 18.75 8.44 4.23
C GLY A 117 18.45 9.61 5.20
N GLN A 118 18.83 9.51 6.48
CA GLN A 118 18.57 10.54 7.52
C GLN A 118 19.11 11.93 7.13
N SER A 119 20.12 12.00 6.27
CA SER A 119 20.67 13.27 5.80
C SER A 119 19.64 14.07 5.00
N SER A 120 18.67 13.41 4.35
CA SER A 120 17.62 14.04 3.55
C SER A 120 16.46 14.54 4.43
N ILE A 121 16.06 13.79 5.46
CA ILE A 121 15.02 14.24 6.42
C ILE A 121 15.51 15.44 7.23
N LYS A 122 16.76 15.40 7.74
CA LYS A 122 17.35 16.53 8.47
C LYS A 122 17.48 17.78 7.59
N LYS A 123 17.99 17.64 6.36
CA LYS A 123 18.07 18.75 5.39
C LYS A 123 16.70 19.30 5.03
N MET A 124 15.71 18.43 4.86
CA MET A 124 14.32 18.84 4.60
C MET A 124 13.74 19.63 5.78
N SER A 125 13.96 19.18 7.02
CA SER A 125 13.53 19.88 8.23
C SER A 125 14.23 21.23 8.40
N GLU A 126 15.56 21.28 8.21
CA GLU A 126 16.34 22.52 8.25
C GLU A 126 15.88 23.52 7.17
N LEU A 127 15.63 23.02 5.95
CA LEU A 127 15.13 23.83 4.86
C LEU A 127 13.71 24.35 5.16
N ALA A 128 12.80 23.48 5.60
CA ALA A 128 11.43 23.83 5.99
C ALA A 128 11.39 24.91 7.08
N ALA A 129 12.32 24.86 8.04
CA ALA A 129 12.45 25.87 9.10
C ALA A 129 13.01 27.20 8.60
N SER A 130 13.71 27.21 7.46
CA SER A 130 14.37 28.39 6.88
C SER A 130 13.52 29.15 5.87
N ILE A 131 12.54 28.50 5.25
CA ILE A 131 11.67 29.09 4.21
C ILE A 131 10.43 29.75 4.83
N GLY A 132 9.88 30.76 4.14
CA GLY A 132 8.67 31.44 4.61
C GLY A 132 7.44 30.55 4.44
N SER A 133 6.37 30.79 5.20
CA SER A 133 5.11 30.01 5.13
C SER A 133 4.38 30.06 3.77
N LYS A 134 4.86 30.87 2.83
CA LYS A 134 4.35 30.97 1.45
C LYS A 134 5.17 30.15 0.45
N ASP A 135 6.32 29.63 0.85
CA ASP A 135 7.20 28.85 -0.02
C ASP A 135 6.79 27.37 0.02
N VAL A 136 6.68 26.74 -1.15
CA VAL A 136 6.37 25.31 -1.26
C VAL A 136 7.66 24.52 -1.17
N LEU A 137 7.88 23.85 -0.04
CA LEU A 137 9.09 23.07 0.25
C LEU A 137 9.46 22.10 -0.89
N LEU A 138 8.46 21.39 -1.42
CA LEU A 138 8.58 20.40 -2.50
C LEU A 138 9.17 20.92 -3.81
N HIS A 139 9.12 22.25 -4.03
CA HIS A 139 9.64 22.88 -5.24
C HIS A 139 10.87 23.75 -4.96
N HIS A 140 11.40 23.70 -3.73
CA HIS A 140 12.56 24.49 -3.36
C HIS A 140 13.82 23.94 -4.04
N PRO A 141 14.63 24.77 -4.72
CA PRO A 141 15.79 24.31 -5.50
C PRO A 141 16.89 23.65 -4.65
N GLU A 142 16.91 23.91 -3.35
CA GLU A 142 17.86 23.31 -2.40
C GLU A 142 17.35 22.02 -1.76
N LEU A 143 16.09 21.62 -2.01
CA LEU A 143 15.56 20.35 -1.51
C LEU A 143 16.19 19.21 -2.33
N PRO A 144 16.96 18.29 -1.72
CA PRO A 144 17.45 17.11 -2.41
C PRO A 144 16.29 16.26 -2.92
N GLU A 145 16.52 15.50 -3.99
CA GLU A 145 15.55 14.50 -4.44
C GLU A 145 15.22 13.56 -3.27
N ILE A 146 13.93 13.41 -3.00
CA ILE A 146 13.46 12.57 -1.90
C ILE A 146 13.49 11.12 -2.33
N GLN A 147 13.20 10.80 -3.60
CA GLN A 147 13.02 9.42 -4.06
C GLN A 147 13.84 9.12 -5.31
N TYR A 148 14.38 7.90 -5.39
CA TYR A 148 14.93 7.38 -6.64
C TYR A 148 13.85 7.11 -7.70
N TYR A 149 12.62 6.84 -7.26
CA TYR A 149 11.51 6.47 -8.13
C TYR A 149 10.95 7.65 -8.93
N ALA A 150 10.88 8.84 -8.35
CA ALA A 150 10.23 9.99 -8.94
C ALA A 150 10.86 11.28 -8.44
N SER A 151 10.99 12.28 -9.30
CA SER A 151 11.49 13.60 -8.89
C SER A 151 10.50 14.32 -7.98
N ASN A 152 10.99 15.19 -7.10
CA ASN A 152 10.19 15.98 -6.15
C ASN A 152 8.99 16.70 -6.80
N VAL A 153 9.15 17.20 -8.02
CA VAL A 153 8.10 17.94 -8.75
C VAL A 153 6.86 17.11 -9.10
N ILE A 154 6.94 15.78 -9.06
CA ILE A 154 5.81 14.88 -9.35
C ILE A 154 5.41 14.01 -8.15
N LEU A 155 5.98 14.21 -6.96
CA LEU A 155 5.60 13.42 -5.78
C LEU A 155 4.14 13.65 -5.37
N GLU A 156 3.55 14.78 -5.78
CA GLU A 156 2.13 15.08 -5.56
C GLU A 156 1.20 14.44 -6.61
N CYS A 157 1.74 13.78 -7.64
CA CYS A 157 0.93 13.08 -8.64
C CYS A 157 0.29 11.82 -8.01
N SER A 158 -1.02 11.63 -8.21
CA SER A 158 -1.75 10.45 -7.69
C SER A 158 -1.20 9.10 -8.17
N TYR A 159 -0.53 9.04 -9.33
CA TYR A 159 0.13 7.81 -9.80
C TYR A 159 1.50 7.56 -9.16
N VAL A 160 2.03 8.56 -8.43
CA VAL A 160 3.28 8.47 -7.66
C VAL A 160 2.95 8.28 -6.18
N SER A 161 2.07 9.11 -5.62
CA SER A 161 1.56 9.03 -4.26
C SER A 161 0.03 8.86 -4.27
N PRO A 162 -0.48 7.61 -4.39
CA PRO A 162 -1.92 7.34 -4.42
C PRO A 162 -2.68 7.86 -3.20
N LEU A 163 -2.00 8.11 -2.08
CA LEU A 163 -2.60 8.76 -0.92
C LEU A 163 -3.32 10.07 -1.31
N LEU A 164 -2.80 10.81 -2.27
CA LEU A 164 -3.30 12.15 -2.62
C LEU A 164 -4.52 12.14 -3.54
N GLU A 165 -4.92 10.98 -4.07
CA GLU A 165 -6.12 10.86 -4.89
C GLU A 165 -7.38 11.20 -4.09
N LYS A 166 -8.32 11.89 -4.73
CA LYS A 166 -9.56 12.37 -4.10
C LYS A 166 -10.82 11.75 -4.71
N ASN A 167 -10.74 11.29 -5.94
CA ASN A 167 -11.86 10.69 -6.63
C ASN A 167 -11.65 9.18 -6.71
N PHE A 168 -12.64 8.41 -6.26
CA PHE A 168 -12.68 6.94 -6.40
C PHE A 168 -13.96 6.49 -7.12
N GLU A 169 -14.68 7.41 -7.76
CA GLU A 169 -15.76 7.04 -8.66
C GLU A 169 -15.21 6.20 -9.82
N GLY A 170 -15.92 5.13 -10.18
CA GLY A 170 -15.53 4.24 -11.27
C GLY A 170 -14.38 3.28 -10.92
N THR A 171 -13.90 3.24 -9.67
CA THR A 171 -12.90 2.26 -9.23
C THR A 171 -13.54 0.94 -8.82
N CYS A 172 -12.71 0.00 -8.36
CA CYS A 172 -13.11 -1.31 -7.84
C CYS A 172 -12.99 -1.36 -6.30
N PRO A 173 -13.51 -2.42 -5.65
CA PRO A 173 -13.23 -2.72 -4.25
C PRO A 173 -11.72 -2.83 -3.96
N MET A 174 -11.29 -2.38 -2.78
CA MET A 174 -9.87 -2.35 -2.39
C MET A 174 -9.69 -2.84 -0.96
N LEU A 175 -8.73 -3.73 -0.75
CA LEU A 175 -8.34 -4.21 0.57
C LEU A 175 -6.90 -3.77 0.88
N LEU A 176 -6.72 -3.13 2.04
CA LEU A 176 -5.43 -2.82 2.63
C LEU A 176 -5.23 -3.72 3.86
N ILE A 177 -4.10 -4.41 3.91
CA ILE A 177 -3.67 -5.20 5.07
C ILE A 177 -2.37 -4.60 5.58
N VAL A 178 -2.37 -4.11 6.81
CA VAL A 178 -1.24 -3.33 7.36
C VAL A 178 -0.99 -3.76 8.80
N GLY A 179 0.25 -3.77 9.24
CA GLY A 179 0.65 -3.96 10.62
C GLY A 179 0.71 -2.64 11.40
N ASP A 180 0.39 -2.68 12.69
CA ASP A 180 0.46 -1.52 13.57
C ASP A 180 1.90 -1.09 13.90
N GLY A 181 2.85 -2.01 13.76
CA GLY A 181 4.28 -1.75 13.96
C GLY A 181 4.98 -1.08 12.78
N GLU A 182 4.27 -0.83 11.68
CA GLU A 182 4.85 -0.34 10.43
C GLU A 182 5.16 1.16 10.43
N MET A 183 6.28 1.56 9.82
CA MET A 183 6.55 2.95 9.46
C MET A 183 5.50 3.50 8.49
N LEU A 184 4.96 2.64 7.63
CA LEU A 184 3.92 2.95 6.63
C LEU A 184 2.48 2.80 7.17
N ARG A 185 2.29 2.68 8.49
CA ARG A 185 0.96 2.44 9.06
C ARG A 185 -0.04 3.56 8.74
N ASP A 186 0.34 4.79 9.05
CA ASP A 186 -0.61 5.91 9.12
C ASP A 186 -1.15 6.28 7.74
N GLU A 187 -0.38 6.11 6.67
CA GLU A 187 -0.84 6.43 5.31
C GLU A 187 -2.03 5.55 4.90
N ALA A 188 -2.05 4.28 5.29
CA ALA A 188 -3.18 3.38 5.01
C ALA A 188 -4.41 3.74 5.84
N ILE A 189 -4.23 4.09 7.12
CA ILE A 189 -5.33 4.55 7.98
C ILE A 189 -5.93 5.84 7.43
N VAL A 190 -5.10 6.82 7.10
CA VAL A 190 -5.51 8.11 6.54
C VAL A 190 -6.17 7.90 5.18
N PHE A 191 -5.60 7.07 4.30
CA PHE A 191 -6.14 6.74 3.00
C PHE A 191 -7.57 6.21 3.09
N VAL A 192 -7.81 5.20 3.92
CA VAL A 192 -9.15 4.65 4.08
C VAL A 192 -10.06 5.65 4.78
N LYS A 193 -9.66 6.26 5.90
CA LYS A 193 -10.55 7.18 6.65
C LYS A 193 -11.00 8.38 5.82
N LYS A 194 -10.12 9.02 5.05
CA LYS A 194 -10.44 10.27 4.34
C LYS A 194 -11.21 10.09 3.03
N ASN A 195 -11.15 8.91 2.42
CA ASN A 195 -11.71 8.67 1.09
C ASN A 195 -13.02 7.89 1.18
N GLU A 196 -13.96 8.21 0.29
CA GLU A 196 -15.19 7.43 0.10
C GLU A 196 -14.95 6.32 -0.94
N GLY A 197 -15.82 5.31 -0.94
CA GLY A 197 -15.73 4.18 -1.85
C GLY A 197 -15.68 2.83 -1.14
N ASP A 198 -15.44 1.77 -1.90
CA ASP A 198 -15.41 0.41 -1.39
C ASP A 198 -14.00 0.06 -0.89
N LEU A 199 -13.64 0.67 0.24
CA LEU A 199 -12.31 0.65 0.85
C LEU A 199 -12.33 -0.14 2.15
N HIS A 200 -11.47 -1.14 2.25
CA HIS A 200 -11.37 -2.01 3.42
C HIS A 200 -9.96 -1.96 4.01
N LEU A 201 -9.86 -1.80 5.33
CA LEU A 201 -8.60 -1.87 6.08
C LEU A 201 -8.66 -2.98 7.13
N LEU A 202 -7.63 -3.82 7.16
CA LEU A 202 -7.31 -4.70 8.29
C LEU A 202 -5.97 -4.28 8.88
N LEU A 203 -6.00 -3.66 10.06
CA LEU A 203 -4.82 -3.23 10.81
C LEU A 203 -4.45 -4.30 11.85
N TYR A 204 -3.34 -4.99 11.69
CA TYR A 204 -2.90 -6.09 12.55
C TYR A 204 -2.02 -5.61 13.69
N ASP A 205 -2.40 -5.96 14.92
CA ASP A 205 -1.64 -5.65 16.12
C ASP A 205 -0.25 -6.29 16.08
N ASP A 206 0.77 -5.51 16.48
CA ASP A 206 2.17 -5.96 16.63
C ASP A 206 2.89 -6.45 15.37
N MET A 207 2.29 -6.29 14.20
CA MET A 207 2.89 -6.78 12.96
C MET A 207 3.83 -5.75 12.31
N PRO A 208 5.02 -6.18 11.85
CA PRO A 208 5.97 -5.32 11.11
C PRO A 208 5.60 -5.19 9.62
N HIS A 209 6.40 -4.45 8.85
CA HIS A 209 6.18 -4.21 7.44
C HIS A 209 6.14 -5.51 6.62
N VAL A 210 5.17 -5.65 5.71
CA VAL A 210 5.01 -6.86 4.87
C VAL A 210 4.95 -8.17 5.68
N PHE A 211 4.42 -8.12 6.91
CA PHE A 211 4.31 -9.32 7.75
C PHE A 211 3.61 -10.54 7.10
N PRO A 212 2.70 -10.41 6.10
CA PRO A 212 2.11 -11.59 5.47
C PRO A 212 3.13 -12.50 4.76
N MET A 213 4.38 -12.05 4.55
CA MET A 213 5.46 -12.86 3.99
C MET A 213 6.20 -13.71 5.04
N PHE A 214 5.93 -13.52 6.32
CA PHE A 214 6.54 -14.28 7.42
C PHE A 214 5.68 -15.50 7.76
N ASP A 215 5.87 -16.58 7.00
CA ASP A 215 5.05 -17.80 7.05
C ASP A 215 5.03 -18.52 8.43
N PHE A 216 5.99 -18.21 9.30
CA PHE A 216 6.05 -18.70 10.68
C PHE A 216 5.09 -17.96 11.63
N LEU A 217 4.54 -16.81 11.24
CA LEU A 217 3.57 -16.05 12.05
C LEU A 217 2.13 -16.53 11.78
N PRO A 218 1.37 -16.95 12.81
CA PRO A 218 -0.04 -17.30 12.63
C PRO A 218 -0.89 -16.14 12.06
N THR A 219 -0.58 -14.91 12.47
CA THR A 219 -1.19 -13.67 11.98
C THR A 219 -0.91 -13.45 10.49
N ALA A 220 0.28 -13.79 9.99
CA ALA A 220 0.60 -13.73 8.57
C ALA A 220 -0.30 -14.66 7.75
N ASN A 221 -0.45 -15.91 8.18
CA ASN A 221 -1.36 -16.85 7.52
C ASN A 221 -2.81 -16.33 7.55
N HIS A 222 -3.27 -15.81 8.69
CA HIS A 222 -4.59 -15.20 8.79
C HIS A 222 -4.76 -14.05 7.80
N ALA A 223 -3.78 -13.16 7.67
CA ALA A 223 -3.80 -12.07 6.71
C ALA A 223 -3.90 -12.55 5.25
N LEU A 224 -3.12 -13.57 4.87
CA LEU A 224 -3.21 -14.17 3.54
C LEU A 224 -4.56 -14.84 3.28
N VAL A 225 -5.17 -15.46 4.30
CA VAL A 225 -6.53 -16.02 4.22
C VAL A 225 -7.56 -14.91 4.00
N GLN A 226 -7.48 -13.79 4.74
CA GLN A 226 -8.36 -12.63 4.53
C GLN A 226 -8.23 -12.05 3.11
N ALA A 227 -7.01 -11.95 2.58
CA ALA A 227 -6.78 -11.56 1.19
C ALA A 227 -7.40 -12.56 0.20
N GLY A 228 -7.26 -13.86 0.45
CA GLY A 228 -7.87 -14.93 -0.36
C GLY A 228 -9.40 -14.85 -0.37
N GLU A 229 -10.03 -14.65 0.79
CA GLU A 229 -11.48 -14.46 0.89
C GLU A 229 -11.95 -13.22 0.13
N PHE A 230 -11.21 -12.12 0.21
CA PHE A 230 -11.52 -10.91 -0.54
C PHE A 230 -11.44 -11.14 -2.06
N ILE A 231 -10.41 -11.84 -2.53
CA ILE A 231 -10.29 -12.24 -3.95
C ILE A 231 -11.52 -13.04 -4.38
N VAL A 232 -11.87 -14.09 -3.64
CA VAL A 232 -13.03 -14.94 -3.98
C VAL A 232 -14.33 -14.12 -4.01
N LYS A 233 -14.58 -13.28 -3.01
CA LYS A 233 -15.79 -12.45 -2.94
C LYS A 233 -15.87 -11.45 -4.11
N THR A 234 -14.76 -10.90 -4.55
CA THR A 234 -14.72 -9.88 -5.62
C THR A 234 -14.78 -10.46 -7.03
N THR A 235 -14.39 -11.72 -7.21
CA THR A 235 -14.36 -12.40 -8.52
C THR A 235 -15.46 -13.46 -8.70
N THR A 236 -16.39 -13.61 -7.76
CA THR A 236 -17.53 -14.54 -7.88
C THR A 236 -18.85 -13.80 -7.91
N GLU A 237 -19.90 -14.46 -8.42
CA GLU A 237 -21.24 -13.87 -8.54
C GLU A 237 -21.89 -13.58 -7.17
N ASP A 238 -21.48 -14.31 -6.12
CA ASP A 238 -21.92 -14.08 -4.74
C ASP A 238 -21.02 -13.05 -4.04
N LYS A 239 -21.28 -11.77 -4.31
CA LYS A 239 -20.48 -10.66 -3.80
C LYS A 239 -20.54 -10.48 -2.27
N GLY A 240 -21.44 -11.19 -1.56
CA GLY A 240 -21.58 -11.11 -0.11
C GLY A 240 -21.83 -9.68 0.44
N GLY A 241 -22.16 -9.57 1.73
CA GLY A 241 -22.48 -8.26 2.36
C GLY A 241 -21.29 -7.35 2.68
N LEU A 242 -20.06 -7.75 2.32
CA LEU A 242 -18.84 -6.94 2.54
C LEU A 242 -18.56 -5.96 1.40
N ILE A 243 -18.95 -6.30 0.17
CA ILE A 243 -18.73 -5.46 -1.00
C ILE A 243 -19.79 -4.35 -1.03
N GLY A 244 -19.34 -3.11 -1.17
CA GLY A 244 -20.19 -1.92 -1.26
C GLY A 244 -20.30 -1.11 0.03
N LYS A 245 -19.57 -1.47 1.09
CA LYS A 245 -19.49 -0.65 2.31
C LYS A 245 -18.07 -0.63 2.88
N LYS A 246 -17.47 0.56 2.85
CA LYS A 246 -16.22 0.89 3.53
C LYS A 246 -16.15 0.29 4.94
N SER A 247 -15.04 -0.36 5.26
CA SER A 247 -14.81 -0.96 6.57
C SER A 247 -13.37 -0.83 7.03
N TYR A 248 -13.15 -0.72 8.33
CA TYR A 248 -11.80 -0.64 8.89
C TYR A 248 -11.81 -1.32 10.26
N PHE A 249 -11.02 -2.38 10.38
CA PHE A 249 -10.95 -3.19 11.59
C PHE A 249 -9.51 -3.29 12.06
N ARG A 250 -9.38 -3.45 13.37
CA ARG A 250 -8.15 -3.84 14.02
C ARG A 250 -8.20 -5.35 14.27
N VAL A 251 -7.11 -6.05 14.02
CA VAL A 251 -7.00 -7.50 14.15
C VAL A 251 -5.98 -7.79 15.24
N GLY A 252 -6.43 -8.39 16.34
CA GLY A 252 -5.54 -8.76 17.44
C GLY A 252 -4.54 -9.85 17.03
N VAL A 253 -3.51 -10.06 17.85
CA VAL A 253 -2.57 -11.19 17.70
C VAL A 253 -3.28 -12.56 17.79
N ASP A 254 -4.45 -12.59 18.41
CA ASP A 254 -5.38 -13.74 18.47
C ASP A 254 -6.28 -13.87 17.23
N CYS A 255 -6.05 -13.04 16.21
CA CYS A 255 -6.80 -12.93 14.96
C CYS A 255 -8.27 -12.48 15.13
N GLN A 256 -8.66 -11.96 16.29
CA GLN A 256 -10.01 -11.41 16.49
C GLN A 256 -10.11 -9.99 15.94
N GLN A 257 -11.17 -9.72 15.17
CA GLN A 257 -11.43 -8.38 14.63
C GLN A 257 -12.23 -7.53 15.61
N ARG A 258 -11.82 -6.26 15.76
CA ARG A 258 -12.52 -5.23 16.54
C ARG A 258 -12.59 -3.92 15.74
N PRO A 259 -13.58 -3.04 16.01
CA PRO A 259 -13.63 -1.73 15.35
C PRO A 259 -12.31 -0.96 15.55
N LEU A 260 -11.81 -0.33 14.49
CA LEU A 260 -10.67 0.57 14.60
C LEU A 260 -11.06 1.81 15.41
N GLU A 261 -10.20 2.22 16.35
CA GLU A 261 -10.45 3.38 17.19
C GLU A 261 -10.55 4.69 16.36
N GLU A 262 -11.39 5.63 16.81
CA GLU A 262 -11.54 6.93 16.15
C GLU A 262 -10.19 7.69 16.10
N ASP A 263 -9.38 7.52 17.14
CA ASP A 263 -8.05 8.09 17.32
C ASP A 263 -6.91 7.22 16.76
N ALA A 264 -7.16 6.24 15.88
CA ALA A 264 -6.08 5.35 15.41
C ALA A 264 -4.85 6.05 14.80
N VAL A 265 -4.96 7.35 14.45
CA VAL A 265 -3.85 8.22 14.00
C VAL A 265 -3.30 9.12 15.14
N VAL A 266 -4.05 9.39 16.21
CA VAL A 266 -3.73 10.34 17.31
C VAL A 266 -3.63 9.60 18.66
N GLY A 267 -2.61 9.84 19.48
CA GLY A 267 -2.47 9.18 20.79
C GLY A 267 -1.77 7.82 20.78
N TRP A 268 -1.01 7.51 19.71
CA TRP A 268 -0.10 6.36 19.69
C TRP A 268 1.03 6.47 20.75
N GLU A 269 1.37 7.69 21.16
CA GLU A 269 2.37 8.00 22.19
C GLU A 269 2.04 7.33 23.53
N ASP A 270 0.75 7.17 23.85
CA ASP A 270 0.26 6.50 25.07
C ASP A 270 0.17 4.96 24.92
N ARG A 271 0.39 4.42 23.71
CA ARG A 271 0.32 2.98 23.40
C ARG A 271 1.68 2.28 23.43
N LEU A 272 2.78 3.04 23.53
CA LEU A 272 4.12 2.50 23.77
C LEU A 272 4.20 1.87 25.17
N GLY A 273 4.25 0.53 25.21
CA GLY A 273 4.49 -0.24 26.44
C GLY A 273 3.39 -1.24 26.82
N LYS A 274 2.32 -1.40 26.02
CA LYS A 274 1.29 -2.43 26.26
C LYS A 274 1.33 -3.63 25.32
N LEU A 275 2.00 -3.52 24.17
CA LEU A 275 2.00 -4.54 23.13
C LEU A 275 3.46 -4.84 22.76
N GLY A 276 3.97 -5.95 23.27
CA GLY A 276 5.38 -6.36 23.19
C GLY A 276 5.76 -7.04 21.87
N GLY A 277 4.82 -7.25 20.95
CA GLY A 277 4.98 -8.21 19.87
C GLY A 277 5.90 -7.77 18.72
N GLY A 278 5.96 -6.47 18.37
CA GLY A 278 6.83 -6.02 17.27
C GLY A 278 8.32 -6.28 17.55
N ARG A 279 8.75 -6.10 18.80
CA ARG A 279 10.13 -6.38 19.23
C ARG A 279 10.39 -7.89 19.32
N GLU A 280 9.39 -8.68 19.72
CA GLU A 280 9.49 -10.14 19.83
C GLU A 280 9.52 -10.82 18.45
N ALA A 281 8.78 -10.31 17.47
CA ALA A 281 8.84 -10.75 16.08
C ALA A 281 10.19 -10.44 15.44
N LEU A 282 10.76 -9.25 15.70
CA LEU A 282 12.12 -8.90 15.25
C LEU A 282 13.20 -9.79 15.90
N VAL A 283 13.04 -10.16 17.17
CA VAL A 283 13.95 -11.11 17.86
C VAL A 283 13.90 -12.52 17.25
N GLN A 284 12.79 -12.91 16.60
CA GLN A 284 12.71 -14.20 15.89
C GLN A 284 13.35 -14.18 14.48
N LEU A 285 13.68 -12.99 13.96
CA LEU A 285 14.36 -12.82 12.67
C LEU A 285 15.90 -12.81 12.78
N GLU A 286 16.44 -12.77 14.02
CA GLU A 286 17.88 -12.89 14.34
C GLU A 286 18.33 -14.34 14.55
#